data_AF-A0AAV9ESD9-F1
#
_entry.id   AF-A0AAV9ESD9-F1
#
_cell.length_a   1.000
_cell.length_b   1.000
_cell.length_c   1.000
_cell.angle_alpha   90.00
_cell.angle_beta   90.00
_cell.angle_gamma   90.00
#
_symmetry.space_group_name_H-M   'P 1'
#
loop_
_entity.id
_entity.type
_entity.pdbx_description
1 polymer ?
#
loop_
_entity_poly.entity_id
_entity_poly.type
_entity_poly.pdbx_seq_one_letter_code
_entity_poly.pdbx_strand_id
1 'polypeptide(L)'
;MASSLALRLCWIIVALLTIATHLPASVAQDPLQIVGKALICFDNKTVYNNCSSAIQSSINGTINGTAVICSKSCLAETFVILDCVNDILSNFKFFNNLTIPAVKAIFNAACNNITIGVLRP
;
A
#
# COMPACT_ATOMS: atom_id res chain seq x y z
N MET A 1 18.29 58.50 7.35
CA MET A 1 17.84 57.57 6.28
C MET A 1 18.28 56.11 6.47
N ALA A 2 19.23 55.79 7.37
CA ALA A 2 19.74 54.43 7.58
C ALA A 2 18.80 53.48 8.39
N SER A 3 17.94 54.02 9.25
CA SER A 3 17.08 53.21 10.15
C SER A 3 15.98 52.42 9.41
N SER A 4 15.44 52.96 8.32
CA SER A 4 14.41 52.30 7.50
C SER A 4 14.97 51.10 6.72
N LEU A 5 16.24 51.18 6.28
CA LEU A 5 16.90 50.12 5.53
C LEU A 5 17.20 48.92 6.42
N ALA A 6 17.70 49.18 7.64
CA ALA A 6 17.97 48.14 8.64
C ALA A 6 16.70 47.38 9.04
N LEU A 7 15.58 48.09 9.20
CA LEU A 7 14.30 47.48 9.52
C LEU A 7 13.83 46.56 8.39
N ARG A 8 13.91 47.01 7.13
CA ARG A 8 13.55 46.20 5.95
C ARG A 8 14.42 44.94 5.80
N LEU A 9 15.72 45.04 6.08
CA LEU A 9 16.64 43.90 6.08
C LEU A 9 16.27 42.87 7.16
N CYS A 10 15.87 43.30 8.36
CA CYS A 10 15.38 42.38 9.40
C CYS A 10 14.14 41.60 8.95
N TRP A 11 13.17 42.27 8.31
CA TRP A 11 11.95 41.59 7.82
C TRP A 11 12.26 40.54 6.75
N ILE A 12 13.21 40.81 5.85
CA ILE A 12 13.63 39.86 4.82
C ILE A 12 14.32 38.65 5.43
N ILE A 13 15.18 38.86 6.45
CA ILE A 13 15.87 37.77 7.15
C ILE A 13 14.87 36.88 7.90
N VAL A 14 13.90 37.47 8.59
CA VAL A 14 12.83 36.71 9.28
C VAL A 14 11.96 35.95 8.27
N ALA A 15 11.62 36.54 7.13
CA ALA A 15 10.89 35.87 6.06
C ALA A 15 11.67 34.67 5.47
N LEU A 16 12.98 34.80 5.28
CA LEU A 16 13.83 33.71 4.79
C LEU A 16 13.97 32.57 5.81
N LEU A 17 14.15 32.90 7.09
CA LEU A 17 14.24 31.93 8.19
C LEU A 17 12.93 31.15 8.37
N THR A 18 11.79 31.83 8.26
CA THR A 18 10.47 31.19 8.31
C THR A 18 10.31 30.21 7.14
N ILE A 19 10.53 30.65 5.89
CA ILE A 19 10.43 29.79 4.70
C ILE A 19 11.30 28.52 4.82
N ALA A 20 12.51 28.62 5.38
CA ALA A 20 13.39 27.47 5.59
C ALA A 20 12.83 26.44 6.59
N THR A 21 12.05 26.88 7.59
CA THR A 21 11.36 25.98 8.54
C THR A 21 10.07 25.37 7.98
N HIS A 22 9.55 25.89 6.87
CA HIS A 22 8.31 25.42 6.24
C HIS A 22 8.57 24.55 5.01
N LEU A 23 9.82 24.41 4.57
CA LEU A 23 10.17 23.47 3.52
C LEU A 23 9.90 22.06 4.08
N PRO A 24 8.91 21.31 3.56
CA PRO A 24 8.78 19.93 3.94
C PRO A 24 10.07 19.25 3.49
N ALA A 25 10.86 18.78 4.46
CA ALA A 25 11.96 17.87 4.16
C ALA A 25 11.35 16.77 3.29
N SER A 26 11.80 16.67 2.04
CA SER A 26 11.44 15.55 1.18
C SER A 26 11.92 14.31 1.90
N VAL A 27 11.02 13.64 2.62
CA VAL A 27 11.32 12.42 3.35
C VAL A 27 11.55 11.36 2.28
N ALA A 28 12.80 11.24 1.82
CA ALA A 28 13.23 10.02 1.19
C ALA A 28 12.90 8.91 2.21
N GLN A 29 11.98 8.01 1.87
CA GLN A 29 11.58 6.94 2.78
C GLN A 29 12.83 6.15 3.17
N ASP A 30 13.21 6.30 4.43
CA ASP A 30 14.36 5.60 4.99
C ASP A 30 14.08 4.08 4.91
N PRO A 31 15.02 3.24 4.45
CA PRO A 31 14.87 1.79 4.41
C PRO A 31 14.27 1.19 5.70
N LEU A 32 14.62 1.76 6.86
CA LEU A 32 14.09 1.34 8.16
C LEU A 32 12.58 1.58 8.30
N GLN A 33 12.07 2.65 7.71
CA GLN A 33 10.64 3.01 7.75
C GLN A 33 9.81 2.10 6.83
N ILE A 34 10.39 1.66 5.71
CA ILE A 34 9.79 0.70 4.77
C ILE A 34 9.69 -0.68 5.44
N VAL A 35 10.77 -1.14 6.08
CA VAL A 35 10.79 -2.42 6.81
C VAL A 35 9.83 -2.39 8.01
N GLY A 36 9.74 -1.28 8.74
CA GLY A 36 8.78 -1.13 9.84
C GLY A 36 7.32 -1.21 9.39
N LYS A 37 6.97 -0.54 8.28
CA LYS A 37 5.63 -0.66 7.66
C LYS A 37 5.34 -2.09 7.20
N ALA A 38 6.32 -2.75 6.58
CA ALA A 38 6.21 -4.16 6.19
C ALA A 38 5.97 -5.07 7.40
N LEU A 39 6.73 -4.89 8.48
CA LEU A 39 6.58 -5.69 9.69
C LEU A 39 5.16 -5.54 10.26
N ILE A 40 4.61 -4.33 10.34
CA ILE A 40 3.23 -4.10 10.79
C ILE A 40 2.22 -4.77 9.86
N CYS A 41 2.43 -4.73 8.54
CA CYS A 41 1.55 -5.40 7.58
C CYS A 41 1.52 -6.92 7.73
N PHE A 42 2.68 -7.54 7.95
CA PHE A 42 2.81 -8.99 7.99
C PHE A 42 2.66 -9.58 9.40
N ASP A 43 2.88 -8.81 10.46
CA ASP A 43 2.74 -9.24 11.86
C ASP A 43 1.29 -9.13 12.36
N ASN A 44 0.42 -8.41 11.64
CA ASN A 44 -0.99 -8.31 12.02
C ASN A 44 -1.75 -9.62 11.75
N LYS A 45 -1.60 -10.58 12.66
CA LYS A 45 -2.21 -11.93 12.62
C LYS A 45 -3.74 -11.93 12.51
N THR A 46 -4.42 -10.81 12.68
CA THR A 46 -5.89 -10.74 12.56
C THR A 46 -6.41 -10.82 11.12
N VAL A 47 -5.58 -10.58 10.11
CA VAL A 47 -6.01 -10.60 8.70
C VAL A 47 -5.99 -12.01 8.10
N TYR A 48 -5.29 -12.97 8.73
CA TYR A 48 -5.02 -14.29 8.13
C TYR A 48 -5.89 -15.42 8.72
N ASN A 49 -6.86 -15.13 9.58
CA ASN A 49 -7.48 -16.19 10.37
C ASN A 49 -8.52 -17.01 9.62
N ASN A 50 -9.22 -16.45 8.61
CA ASN A 50 -10.28 -17.20 7.93
C ASN A 50 -9.82 -17.82 6.61
N CYS A 51 -8.84 -17.22 5.92
CA CYS A 51 -8.38 -17.73 4.63
C CYS A 51 -7.13 -18.62 4.68
N SER A 52 -6.29 -18.53 5.72
CA SER A 52 -5.00 -19.22 5.80
C SER A 52 -5.08 -20.73 5.59
N SER A 53 -5.97 -21.40 6.32
CA SER A 53 -6.12 -22.85 6.23
C SER A 53 -6.61 -23.27 4.84
N ALA A 54 -7.49 -22.49 4.22
CA ALA A 54 -7.98 -22.76 2.88
C ALA A 54 -6.88 -22.52 1.82
N ILE A 55 -6.08 -21.46 1.95
CA ILE A 55 -4.93 -21.23 1.07
C ILE A 55 -3.90 -22.35 1.22
N GLN A 56 -3.60 -22.77 2.45
CA GLN A 56 -2.70 -23.89 2.71
C GLN A 56 -3.22 -25.20 2.09
N SER A 57 -4.52 -25.49 2.22
CA SER A 57 -5.15 -26.63 1.53
C SER A 57 -5.08 -26.52 0.01
N SER A 58 -5.13 -25.30 -0.54
CA SER A 58 -4.96 -25.10 -1.99
C SER A 58 -3.53 -25.30 -2.47
N ILE A 59 -2.54 -24.86 -1.69
CA ILE A 59 -1.10 -25.10 -1.95
C ILE A 59 -0.81 -26.61 -1.91
N ASN A 60 -1.45 -27.33 -1.00
CA ASN A 60 -1.36 -28.79 -0.89
C ASN A 60 -2.19 -29.53 -1.96
N GLY A 61 -2.81 -28.81 -2.91
CA GLY A 61 -3.57 -29.39 -4.03
C GLY A 61 -4.91 -30.02 -3.64
N THR A 62 -5.38 -29.81 -2.40
CA THR A 62 -6.63 -30.41 -1.90
C THR A 62 -7.88 -29.69 -2.40
N ILE A 63 -7.76 -28.39 -2.66
CA ILE A 63 -8.86 -27.54 -3.14
C ILE A 63 -8.36 -26.54 -4.19
N ASN A 64 -9.23 -26.12 -5.10
CA ASN A 64 -8.87 -25.15 -6.13
C ASN A 64 -8.53 -23.79 -5.50
N GLY A 65 -7.28 -23.34 -5.67
CA GLY A 65 -6.80 -22.08 -5.09
C GLY A 65 -7.54 -20.85 -5.59
N THR A 66 -8.02 -20.85 -6.83
CA THR A 66 -8.81 -19.72 -7.36
C THR A 66 -10.18 -19.63 -6.69
N ALA A 67 -10.82 -20.78 -6.40
CA ALA A 67 -12.09 -20.81 -5.69
C ALA A 67 -11.95 -20.38 -4.22
N VAL A 68 -10.84 -20.76 -3.57
CA VAL A 68 -10.51 -20.33 -2.22
C VAL A 68 -10.33 -18.82 -2.13
N ILE A 69 -9.45 -18.26 -2.98
CA ILE A 69 -9.13 -16.83 -2.99
C ILE A 69 -10.38 -16.00 -3.33
N CYS A 70 -11.25 -16.50 -4.21
CA CYS A 70 -12.47 -15.82 -4.59
C CYS A 70 -13.65 -16.00 -3.63
N SER A 71 -13.48 -16.73 -2.54
CA SER A 71 -14.44 -16.66 -1.44
C SER A 71 -14.47 -15.24 -0.86
N LYS A 72 -15.66 -14.74 -0.53
CA LYS A 72 -15.85 -13.33 -0.13
C LYS A 72 -14.92 -12.89 1.00
N SER A 73 -14.71 -13.76 2.00
CA SER A 73 -13.84 -13.50 3.14
C SER A 73 -12.37 -13.44 2.73
N CYS A 74 -11.91 -14.38 1.90
CA CYS A 74 -10.52 -14.43 1.41
C CYS A 74 -10.16 -13.27 0.49
N LEU A 75 -11.06 -12.88 -0.43
CA LEU A 75 -10.83 -11.76 -1.33
C LEU A 75 -10.73 -10.44 -0.55
N ALA A 76 -11.58 -10.25 0.46
CA ALA A 76 -11.53 -9.09 1.34
C ALA A 76 -10.23 -9.05 2.16
N GLU A 77 -9.82 -10.18 2.77
CA GLU A 77 -8.53 -10.29 3.49
C GLU A 77 -7.34 -9.99 2.55
N THR A 78 -7.39 -10.47 1.31
CA THR A 78 -6.39 -10.19 0.26
C THR A 78 -6.31 -8.70 -0.05
N PHE A 79 -7.44 -7.99 -0.12
CA PHE A 79 -7.47 -6.55 -0.38
C PHE A 79 -6.91 -5.71 0.76
N VAL A 80 -7.08 -6.13 2.01
CA VAL A 80 -6.46 -5.49 3.18
C VAL A 80 -4.94 -5.58 3.11
N ILE A 81 -4.39 -6.75 2.75
CA ILE A 81 -2.93 -6.91 2.57
C ILE A 81 -2.44 -6.05 1.41
N LEU A 82 -3.17 -6.02 0.29
CA LEU A 82 -2.83 -5.18 -0.85
C LEU A 82 -2.82 -3.69 -0.47
N ASP A 83 -3.79 -3.19 0.31
CA ASP A 83 -3.72 -1.80 0.81
C ASP A 83 -2.49 -1.57 1.68
N CYS A 84 -2.19 -2.51 2.57
CA CYS A 84 -1.03 -2.40 3.44
C CYS A 84 0.29 -2.36 2.65
N VAL A 85 0.42 -3.21 1.62
CA VAL A 85 1.60 -3.26 0.76
C VAL A 85 1.66 -2.08 -0.22
N ASN A 86 0.52 -1.47 -0.59
CA ASN A 86 0.50 -0.27 -1.42
C ASN A 86 1.23 0.90 -0.76
N ASP A 87 1.11 1.05 0.57
CA ASP A 87 1.80 2.09 1.33
C ASP A 87 3.32 1.87 1.44
N ILE A 88 3.77 0.63 1.27
CA ILE A 88 5.19 0.25 1.24
C ILE A 88 5.75 0.47 -0.16
N LEU A 89 4.98 0.09 -1.18
CA LEU A 89 5.38 0.06 -2.57
C LEU A 89 5.02 1.33 -3.34
N SER A 90 4.54 2.39 -2.65
CA SER A 90 4.09 3.64 -3.27
C SER A 90 5.11 4.30 -4.20
N ASN A 91 6.40 4.03 -3.97
CA ASN A 91 7.52 4.53 -4.78
C ASN A 91 8.23 3.45 -5.62
N PHE A 92 7.72 2.21 -5.60
CA PHE A 92 8.27 1.11 -6.36
C PHE A 92 7.52 0.95 -7.70
N LYS A 93 8.29 0.91 -8.79
CA LYS A 93 7.77 0.50 -10.10
C LYS A 93 8.01 -1.00 -10.27
N PHE A 94 6.93 -1.75 -10.41
CA PHE A 94 7.03 -3.15 -10.82
C PHE A 94 7.58 -3.23 -12.25
N PHE A 95 8.34 -4.28 -12.56
CA PHE A 95 8.94 -4.49 -13.89
C PHE A 95 7.92 -4.43 -15.05
N ASN A 96 6.70 -4.87 -14.76
CA ASN A 96 5.58 -4.94 -15.68
C ASN A 96 4.63 -3.72 -15.54
N ASN A 97 5.07 -2.63 -14.89
CA ASN A 97 4.32 -1.40 -14.64
C ASN A 97 2.94 -1.57 -13.97
N LEU A 98 2.64 -2.73 -13.37
CA LEU A 98 1.41 -2.88 -12.59
C LEU A 98 1.49 -2.05 -11.32
N THR A 99 0.33 -1.57 -10.87
CA THR A 99 0.16 -0.93 -9.57
C THR A 99 -0.70 -1.84 -8.69
N ILE A 100 -0.63 -1.68 -7.37
CA ILE A 100 -1.48 -2.46 -6.45
C ILE A 100 -2.98 -2.27 -6.74
N PRO A 101 -3.50 -1.08 -7.07
CA PRO A 101 -4.86 -0.91 -7.56
C PRO A 101 -5.19 -1.76 -8.79
N ALA A 102 -4.26 -1.89 -9.75
CA ALA A 102 -4.45 -2.75 -10.91
C ALA A 102 -4.50 -4.24 -10.52
N VAL A 103 -3.66 -4.67 -9.56
CA VAL A 103 -3.70 -6.04 -9.02
C VAL A 103 -5.05 -6.34 -8.36
N LYS A 104 -5.58 -5.41 -7.55
CA LYS A 104 -6.93 -5.54 -6.98
C LYS A 104 -8.02 -5.66 -8.04
N ALA A 105 -7.93 -4.88 -9.11
CA ALA A 105 -8.87 -4.95 -10.22
C ALA A 105 -8.83 -6.31 -10.92
N ILE A 106 -7.64 -6.90 -11.11
CA ILE A 106 -7.47 -8.24 -11.68
C ILE A 106 -8.13 -9.29 -10.79
N PHE A 107 -7.91 -9.25 -9.46
CA PHE A 107 -8.56 -10.19 -8.54
C PHE A 107 -10.08 -10.04 -8.56
N ASN A 108 -10.60 -8.81 -8.55
CA ASN A 108 -12.04 -8.56 -8.63
C ASN A 108 -12.61 -9.11 -9.94
N ALA A 109 -11.96 -8.83 -11.08
CA ALA A 109 -12.39 -9.32 -12.38
C ALA A 109 -12.34 -10.86 -12.46
N ALA A 110 -11.27 -11.48 -11.96
CA ALA A 110 -11.12 -12.93 -11.94
C ALA A 110 -12.23 -13.59 -11.11
N CYS A 111 -12.50 -13.08 -9.90
CA CYS A 111 -13.51 -13.64 -9.01
C CYS A 111 -14.94 -13.41 -9.50
N ASN A 112 -15.22 -12.27 -10.11
CA ASN A 112 -16.52 -12.00 -10.74
C ASN A 112 -16.73 -12.84 -12.02
N ASN A 113 -15.66 -13.22 -12.72
CA ASN A 113 -15.74 -14.11 -13.88
C ASN A 113 -15.79 -15.60 -13.49
N ILE A 114 -15.26 -15.97 -12.32
CA ILE A 114 -15.38 -17.34 -11.78
C ILE A 114 -16.83 -17.67 -11.41
N THR A 115 -17.63 -16.69 -10.98
CA THR A 115 -19.08 -16.89 -10.83
C THR A 115 -19.79 -17.24 -12.15
N ILE A 116 -19.20 -16.94 -13.30
CA ILE A 116 -19.72 -17.35 -14.63
C ILE A 116 -19.09 -18.68 -15.10
N GLY A 117 -17.84 -18.97 -14.70
CA GLY A 117 -17.13 -20.20 -15.07
C GLY A 117 -17.48 -21.46 -14.26
N VAL A 118 -18.10 -21.33 -13.08
CA VAL A 118 -18.54 -22.47 -12.24
C VAL A 118 -19.97 -22.94 -12.59
N LEU A 119 -20.66 -22.26 -13.53
CA LEU A 119 -21.93 -22.67 -14.12
C LEU A 119 -21.76 -23.43 -15.45
N ARG A 120 -20.67 -24.18 -15.63
CA ARG A 120 -20.58 -25.16 -16.71
C ARG A 120 -20.42 -26.57 -16.12
N PRO A 121 -21.47 -27.40 -16.17
CA PRO A 121 -21.39 -28.80 -15.76
C PRO A 121 -20.42 -29.59 -16.65
#